data_AF-A0A1V9FK25-F1
#
_entry.id   AF-A0A1V9FK25-F1
#
_cell.length_a   1.000
_cell.length_b   1.000
_cell.length_c   1.000
_cell.angle_alpha   90.00
_cell.angle_beta   90.00
_cell.angle_gamma   90.00
#
_symmetry.space_group_name_H-M   'P 1'
#
loop_
_entity.id
_entity.type
_entity.pdbx_description
1 polymer ?
#
loop_
_entity_poly.entity_id
_entity_poly.type
_entity_poly.pdbx_seq_one_letter_code
_entity_poly.pdbx_strand_id
1 'polypeptide(L)'
;MLLDRLPVLCLAHGFAHARNFRYVYWKYACIQTVYPMKQIYTSILALFISLTSTATTITADSNSAWDDDGTWNLNRVPQNGDSIVIPQGLTISLDGVNNLDNVIIIIQGTLNLTNGKLRLDNASRMIIHLTGMLTGINNNDQLSIGGVMKFKGAGGAQTGYSFSDNTTGTYPNGFVITTPGTLPVSFQAFYVTRQGANNQLAWSTSRELNNSYYTIEKSTDARSWKQIANITGAGTANLVNKYSYTDRNSNDAVAYYRIRQVDMNGAATYSSVRTLRNNETGTVTNIYTSLNKTVTIDFNSDVKDNVTIQLINMSGQVIVRKEFSQASYRLIIDAIGAGSGVYAVRVSDSKGWSEVKRIML
;
A
#
# COMPACT_ATOMS: atom_id res chain seq x y z
N MET A 1 2.35 -44.32 -14.66
CA MET A 1 1.64 -45.26 -13.77
C MET A 1 2.71 -46.05 -13.03
N LEU A 2 2.89 -45.78 -11.72
CA LEU A 2 3.57 -46.58 -10.68
C LEU A 2 5.03 -47.07 -10.94
N LEU A 3 5.94 -47.17 -9.98
CA LEU A 3 6.17 -46.64 -8.64
C LEU A 3 7.62 -47.00 -8.30
N ASP A 4 8.24 -46.18 -7.46
CA ASP A 4 9.51 -46.28 -6.75
C ASP A 4 10.23 -47.63 -6.61
N ARG A 5 11.57 -47.59 -6.76
CA ARG A 5 12.54 -48.18 -5.79
C ARG A 5 13.84 -47.37 -5.74
N LEU A 6 14.08 -46.71 -4.61
CA LEU A 6 15.41 -46.20 -4.21
C LEU A 6 16.31 -47.37 -3.75
N PRO A 7 17.63 -47.32 -3.98
CA PRO A 7 18.56 -48.40 -3.66
C PRO A 7 19.08 -48.33 -2.21
N VAL A 8 19.18 -49.50 -1.58
CA VAL A 8 19.96 -49.75 -0.36
C VAL A 8 21.42 -49.92 -0.78
N LEU A 9 22.30 -49.00 -0.38
CA LEU A 9 23.75 -49.14 -0.55
C LEU A 9 24.38 -49.49 0.80
N CYS A 10 24.65 -50.77 1.02
CA CYS A 10 25.62 -51.24 2.02
C CYS A 10 26.91 -51.58 1.27
N LEU A 11 27.93 -50.72 1.39
CA LEU A 11 29.29 -51.00 0.93
C LEU A 11 30.13 -51.41 2.14
N ALA A 12 30.42 -52.72 2.24
CA ALA A 12 31.50 -53.23 3.07
C ALA A 12 32.72 -53.47 2.17
N HIS A 13 33.88 -52.91 2.55
CA HIS A 13 35.19 -53.27 2.01
C HIS A 13 36.03 -53.87 3.14
N GLY A 14 36.45 -55.12 2.97
CA GLY A 14 37.43 -55.78 3.83
C GLY A 14 38.19 -56.81 3.00
N PHE A 15 39.48 -56.57 2.82
CA PHE A 15 40.39 -57.40 2.04
C PHE A 15 41.18 -58.36 2.95
N ALA A 16 41.50 -59.51 2.37
CA ALA A 16 42.66 -60.39 2.63
C ALA A 16 42.57 -61.53 3.67
N HIS A 17 42.52 -62.73 3.07
CA HIS A 17 43.46 -63.86 3.20
C HIS A 17 43.22 -65.03 4.19
N ALA A 18 43.13 -66.20 3.55
CA ALA A 18 43.70 -67.50 3.90
C ALA A 18 42.90 -68.53 4.75
N ARG A 19 42.42 -69.54 4.00
CA ARG A 19 42.41 -71.00 4.24
C ARG A 19 41.31 -71.63 5.12
N ASN A 20 40.70 -72.63 4.47
CA ASN A 20 40.07 -73.86 4.98
C ASN A 20 38.59 -73.87 5.37
N PHE A 21 37.82 -74.49 4.46
CA PHE A 21 36.84 -75.56 4.67
C PHE A 21 35.52 -75.31 5.43
N ARG A 22 34.44 -75.56 4.66
CA ARG A 22 33.14 -76.20 4.98
C ARG A 22 31.91 -75.29 4.99
N TYR A 23 31.04 -75.60 4.02
CA TYR A 23 29.61 -75.29 3.98
C TYR A 23 28.90 -75.80 5.23
N VAL A 24 28.09 -74.95 5.86
CA VAL A 24 26.92 -75.39 6.63
C VAL A 24 25.80 -74.35 6.50
N TYR A 25 24.69 -74.74 5.88
CA TYR A 25 23.39 -74.06 5.97
C TYR A 25 22.73 -74.46 7.29
N TRP A 26 22.23 -73.49 8.08
CA TRP A 26 21.16 -73.73 9.03
C TRP A 26 20.14 -72.60 9.01
N LYS A 27 18.87 -73.00 8.82
CA LYS A 27 17.65 -72.21 9.01
C LYS A 27 17.23 -72.25 10.50
N TYR A 28 16.28 -71.36 10.81
CA TYR A 28 15.41 -71.30 12.00
C TYR A 28 16.07 -70.67 13.24
N ALA A 29 15.40 -69.90 14.10
CA ALA A 29 13.97 -69.78 14.36
C ALA A 29 13.66 -68.36 14.88
N CYS A 30 12.43 -67.95 14.60
CA CYS A 30 11.78 -66.76 15.12
C CYS A 30 11.32 -67.01 16.56
N ILE A 31 11.62 -66.10 17.49
CA ILE A 31 10.92 -66.00 18.78
C ILE A 31 10.31 -64.60 18.86
N GLN A 32 8.99 -64.59 18.83
CA GLN A 32 8.14 -63.46 19.14
C GLN A 32 8.11 -63.26 20.66
N THR A 33 8.33 -62.04 21.13
CA THR A 33 7.83 -61.59 22.42
C THR A 33 6.92 -60.40 22.18
N VAL A 34 5.63 -60.66 22.34
CA VAL A 34 4.53 -59.71 22.24
C VAL A 34 4.49 -58.88 23.53
N TYR A 35 4.52 -57.56 23.43
CA TYR A 35 4.08 -56.65 24.49
C TYR A 35 2.86 -55.86 23.99
N PRO A 36 1.83 -55.64 24.84
CA PRO A 36 0.49 -55.24 24.40
C PRO A 36 0.37 -53.74 24.09
N MET A 37 -0.52 -53.45 23.15
CA MET A 37 -0.98 -52.12 22.75
C MET A 37 -1.41 -51.24 23.93
N LYS A 38 -0.92 -50.00 23.95
CA LYS A 38 -1.72 -48.81 24.30
C LYS A 38 -1.37 -47.68 23.32
N GLN A 39 -2.37 -47.25 22.58
CA GLN A 39 -2.31 -46.13 21.63
C GLN A 39 -1.82 -44.86 22.33
N ILE A 40 -0.76 -44.23 21.81
CA ILE A 40 -0.51 -42.80 21.98
C ILE A 40 0.02 -42.28 20.64
N TYR A 41 -0.87 -41.68 19.85
CA TYR A 41 -0.49 -40.81 18.75
C TYR A 41 -0.06 -39.47 19.36
N THR A 42 1.25 -39.18 19.38
CA THR A 42 1.75 -37.82 19.62
C THR A 42 2.34 -37.28 18.33
N SER A 43 1.44 -36.69 17.55
CA SER A 43 1.74 -35.79 16.45
C SER A 43 2.50 -34.58 17.01
N ILE A 44 3.83 -34.53 16.85
CA ILE A 44 4.59 -33.29 17.03
C ILE A 44 4.44 -32.50 15.73
N LEU A 45 3.28 -31.88 15.57
CA LEU A 45 3.13 -30.75 14.66
C LEU A 45 3.63 -29.54 15.45
N ALA A 46 4.92 -29.23 15.30
CA ALA A 46 5.50 -28.00 15.80
C ALA A 46 4.79 -26.84 15.09
N LEU A 47 3.79 -26.30 15.77
CA LEU A 47 3.10 -25.08 15.44
C LEU A 47 4.14 -23.96 15.55
N PHE A 48 4.84 -23.66 14.45
CA PHE A 48 5.46 -22.35 14.27
C PHE A 48 4.32 -21.33 14.21
N ILE A 49 3.81 -20.95 15.38
CA ILE A 49 3.16 -19.64 15.53
C ILE A 49 4.30 -18.66 15.32
N SER A 50 4.52 -18.24 14.08
CA SER A 50 5.17 -16.97 13.85
C SER A 50 4.27 -15.94 14.53
N LEU A 51 4.64 -15.55 15.74
CA LEU A 51 4.18 -14.31 16.33
C LEU A 51 4.62 -13.24 15.33
N THR A 52 3.75 -12.89 14.41
CA THR A 52 3.86 -11.62 13.72
C THR A 52 3.70 -10.60 14.85
N SER A 53 4.81 -10.10 15.37
CA SER A 53 4.78 -8.94 16.25
C SER A 53 4.20 -7.81 15.40
N THR A 54 2.90 -7.59 15.53
CA THR A 54 2.29 -6.37 14.99
C THR A 54 2.95 -5.24 15.76
N ALA A 55 3.75 -4.43 15.07
CA ALA A 55 4.40 -3.29 15.68
C ALA A 55 3.33 -2.43 16.36
N THR A 56 3.42 -2.31 17.69
CA THR A 56 2.46 -1.50 18.44
C THR A 56 2.77 -0.05 18.16
N THR A 57 1.78 0.72 17.70
CA THR A 57 1.99 2.14 17.43
C THR A 57 1.78 2.93 18.72
N ILE A 58 2.84 3.60 19.17
CA ILE A 58 2.84 4.52 20.31
C ILE A 58 3.04 5.94 19.80
N THR A 59 2.16 6.84 20.20
CA THR A 59 2.08 8.20 19.64
C THR A 59 2.16 9.21 20.76
N ALA A 60 3.01 10.22 20.60
CA ALA A 60 3.07 11.34 21.54
C ALA A 60 1.75 12.13 21.53
N ASP A 61 1.22 12.45 22.70
CA ASP A 61 -0.02 13.21 22.89
C ASP A 61 0.20 14.61 23.50
N SER A 62 1.39 14.88 24.02
CA SER A 62 1.74 16.11 24.70
C SER A 62 3.20 16.52 24.48
N ASN A 63 3.52 17.80 24.73
CA ASN A 63 4.88 18.32 24.70
C ASN A 63 5.57 18.00 26.03
N SER A 64 6.27 16.87 26.11
CA SER A 64 6.92 16.45 27.36
C SER A 64 8.20 15.63 27.08
N ALA A 65 8.78 15.05 28.13
CA ALA A 65 9.98 14.23 28.08
C ALA A 65 9.71 12.85 27.46
N TRP A 66 10.70 12.29 26.77
CA TRP A 66 10.62 10.95 26.19
C TRP A 66 10.32 9.87 27.24
N ASP A 67 10.95 9.99 28.41
CA ASP A 67 10.87 9.01 29.50
C ASP A 67 9.66 9.20 30.44
N ASP A 68 8.76 10.14 30.12
CA ASP A 68 7.50 10.34 30.85
C ASP A 68 6.40 9.48 30.21
N ASP A 69 5.82 8.56 30.97
CA ASP A 69 4.72 7.70 30.52
C ASP A 69 3.51 8.51 30.05
N GLY A 70 3.27 9.70 30.64
CA GLY A 70 2.19 10.61 30.29
C GLY A 70 2.39 11.37 28.97
N THR A 71 3.56 11.25 28.34
CA THR A 71 3.84 11.79 27.01
C THR A 71 3.16 11.00 25.89
N TRP A 72 2.81 9.76 26.17
CA TRP A 72 2.45 8.77 25.16
C TRP A 72 1.02 8.26 25.35
N ASN A 73 0.30 8.11 24.26
CA ASN A 73 -1.11 7.68 24.26
C ASN A 73 -1.39 6.32 24.91
N LEU A 74 -0.36 5.50 25.11
CA LEU A 74 -0.46 4.19 25.78
C LEU A 74 -0.14 4.24 27.28
N ASN A 75 0.11 5.44 27.84
CA ASN A 75 0.54 5.64 29.23
C ASN A 75 1.74 4.77 29.60
N ARG A 76 2.70 4.67 28.68
CA ARG A 76 3.99 3.99 28.86
C ARG A 76 5.02 4.60 27.93
N VAL A 77 6.29 4.54 28.29
CA VAL A 77 7.38 4.87 27.37
C VAL A 77 7.49 3.89 26.18
N PRO A 78 8.09 4.32 25.05
CA PRO A 78 8.38 3.45 23.92
C PRO A 78 9.30 2.30 24.29
N GLN A 79 9.05 1.13 23.70
CA GLN A 79 9.82 -0.09 23.94
C GLN A 79 10.18 -0.81 22.63
N ASN A 80 10.97 -1.87 22.73
CA ASN A 80 11.38 -2.69 21.59
C ASN A 80 10.17 -3.17 20.76
N GLY A 81 10.29 -3.10 19.43
CA GLY A 81 9.21 -3.49 18.52
C GLY A 81 8.13 -2.43 18.27
N ASP A 82 8.17 -1.29 18.95
CA ASP A 82 7.17 -0.22 18.74
C ASP A 82 7.38 0.54 17.42
N SER A 83 6.27 1.04 16.87
CA SER A 83 6.25 2.14 15.91
C SER A 83 5.96 3.43 16.66
N ILE A 84 6.98 4.27 16.83
CA ILE A 84 6.97 5.48 17.64
C ILE A 84 6.65 6.67 16.75
N VAL A 85 5.62 7.43 17.08
CA VAL A 85 5.17 8.57 16.28
C VAL A 85 5.23 9.85 17.12
N ILE A 86 5.91 10.87 16.60
CA ILE A 86 5.87 12.25 17.12
C ILE A 86 5.07 13.09 16.14
N PRO A 87 3.77 13.37 16.41
CA PRO A 87 2.90 14.17 15.53
C PRO A 87 3.39 15.59 15.29
N GLN A 88 2.90 16.20 14.21
CA GLN A 88 3.16 17.60 13.90
C GLN A 88 2.73 18.51 15.07
N GLY A 89 3.56 19.52 15.38
CA GLY A 89 3.29 20.49 16.44
C GLY A 89 3.68 20.04 17.85
N LEU A 90 4.06 18.77 18.02
CA LEU A 90 4.61 18.27 19.28
C LEU A 90 6.15 18.25 19.27
N THR A 91 6.73 18.51 20.42
CA THR A 91 8.17 18.47 20.69
C THR A 91 8.41 17.54 21.86
N ILE A 92 9.14 16.46 21.61
CA ILE A 92 9.57 15.51 22.62
C ILE A 92 11.03 15.74 22.93
N SER A 93 11.35 15.90 24.22
CA SER A 93 12.73 16.07 24.68
C SER A 93 13.28 14.75 25.20
N LEU A 94 14.38 14.28 24.61
CA LEU A 94 15.09 13.08 25.06
C LEU A 94 16.37 13.51 25.78
N ASP A 95 16.45 13.17 27.06
CA ASP A 95 17.65 13.24 27.88
C ASP A 95 18.14 11.80 28.17
N GLY A 96 19.41 11.64 28.53
CA GLY A 96 19.95 10.34 28.90
C GLY A 96 20.16 9.37 27.73
N VAL A 97 20.20 8.07 28.01
CA VAL A 97 20.51 7.03 27.02
C VAL A 97 19.35 6.08 26.88
N ASN A 98 18.79 6.01 25.67
CA ASN A 98 17.69 5.13 25.30
C ASN A 98 18.18 4.09 24.30
N ASN A 99 18.07 2.81 24.64
CA ASN A 99 18.42 1.68 23.77
C ASN A 99 17.14 0.97 23.35
N LEU A 100 16.87 0.91 22.04
CA LEU A 100 15.66 0.31 21.49
C LEU A 100 16.00 -0.60 20.31
N ASP A 101 15.36 -1.76 20.27
CA ASP A 101 15.54 -2.75 19.22
C ASP A 101 14.27 -2.90 18.38
N ASN A 102 14.44 -3.10 17.08
CA ASN A 102 13.37 -3.36 16.12
C ASN A 102 12.26 -2.29 16.14
N VAL A 103 12.64 -1.01 16.25
CA VAL A 103 11.69 0.11 16.29
C VAL A 103 11.63 0.90 14.99
N ILE A 104 10.47 1.47 14.69
CA ILE A 104 10.32 2.48 13.63
C ILE A 104 9.96 3.80 14.28
N ILE A 105 10.76 4.84 14.06
CA ILE A 105 10.51 6.18 14.62
C ILE A 105 10.08 7.10 13.48
N ILE A 106 8.89 7.70 13.61
CA ILE A 106 8.29 8.61 12.63
C ILE A 106 8.18 9.99 13.27
N ILE A 107 8.94 10.95 12.75
CA ILE A 107 9.02 12.31 13.27
C ILE A 107 8.28 13.25 12.32
N GLN A 108 7.10 13.73 12.73
CA GLN A 108 6.32 14.77 12.06
C GLN A 108 6.37 16.11 12.82
N GLY A 109 6.63 16.08 14.12
CA GLY A 109 6.95 17.22 14.98
C GLY A 109 8.45 17.33 15.23
N THR A 110 8.87 17.51 16.47
CA THR A 110 10.28 17.67 16.86
C THR A 110 10.71 16.60 17.85
N LEU A 111 11.83 15.92 17.56
CA LEU A 111 12.60 15.19 18.57
C LEU A 111 13.83 16.02 18.92
N ASN A 112 13.86 16.53 20.15
CA ASN A 112 14.96 17.34 20.67
C ASN A 112 15.84 16.49 21.60
N LEU A 113 17.09 16.27 21.21
CA LEU A 113 18.08 15.62 22.06
C LEU A 113 18.75 16.67 22.95
N THR A 114 18.70 16.45 24.26
CA THR A 114 19.31 17.32 25.29
C THR A 114 20.23 16.48 26.16
N ASN A 115 21.50 16.36 25.76
CA ASN A 115 22.44 15.31 26.18
C ASN A 115 21.92 13.87 25.92
N GLY A 116 20.98 13.75 24.99
CA GLY A 116 20.26 12.52 24.68
C GLY A 116 20.99 11.62 23.69
N LYS A 117 21.09 10.32 23.98
CA LYS A 117 21.65 9.29 23.10
C LYS A 117 20.59 8.26 22.78
N LEU A 118 20.13 8.26 21.54
CA LEU A 118 19.21 7.27 21.02
C LEU A 118 20.00 6.20 20.26
N ARG A 119 20.00 4.98 20.78
CA ARG A 119 20.76 3.84 20.26
C ARG A 119 19.78 2.79 19.75
N LEU A 120 19.78 2.61 18.44
CA LEU A 120 18.91 1.69 17.76
C LEU A 120 19.71 0.51 17.18
N ASP A 121 19.08 -0.66 17.09
CA ASP A 121 19.67 -1.85 16.48
C ASP A 121 19.65 -1.82 14.94
N ASN A 122 20.11 -2.90 14.32
CA ASN A 122 20.13 -3.03 12.85
C ASN A 122 18.74 -3.16 12.23
N ALA A 123 17.72 -3.60 12.97
CA ALA A 123 16.35 -3.74 12.45
C ALA A 123 15.56 -2.42 12.52
N SER A 124 16.11 -1.41 13.20
CA SER A 124 15.43 -0.15 13.43
C SER A 124 15.58 0.85 12.29
N ARG A 125 14.60 1.75 12.18
CA ARG A 125 14.57 2.84 11.18
C ARG A 125 14.03 4.12 11.78
N MET A 126 14.65 5.24 11.45
CA MET A 126 14.10 6.58 11.70
C MET A 126 13.67 7.24 10.39
N ILE A 127 12.51 7.87 10.39
CA ILE A 127 11.93 8.61 9.28
C ILE A 127 11.56 10.00 9.79
N ILE A 128 12.12 11.02 9.16
CA ILE A 128 11.74 12.42 9.38
C ILE A 128 10.85 12.83 8.22
N HIS A 129 9.62 13.26 8.52
CA HIS A 129 8.68 13.79 7.54
C HIS A 129 9.00 15.26 7.22
N LEU A 130 8.31 15.84 6.24
CA LEU A 130 8.59 17.21 5.76
C LEU A 130 8.48 18.29 6.84
N THR A 131 7.57 18.12 7.80
CA THR A 131 7.39 19.03 8.94
C THR A 131 8.22 18.61 10.15
N GLY A 132 8.89 17.46 10.07
CA GLY A 132 9.64 16.85 11.13
C GLY A 132 11.02 17.47 11.33
N MET A 133 11.50 17.44 12.57
CA MET A 133 12.84 17.88 12.93
C MET A 133 13.46 16.97 13.98
N LEU A 134 14.67 16.48 13.73
CA LEU A 134 15.56 15.93 14.75
C LEU A 134 16.63 16.98 15.07
N THR A 135 16.75 17.37 16.33
CA THR A 135 17.67 18.44 16.74
C THR A 135 18.45 18.08 18.00
N GLY A 136 19.55 18.78 18.20
CA GLY A 136 20.44 18.72 19.35
C GLY A 136 21.43 19.88 19.27
N ILE A 137 22.18 20.15 20.33
CA ILE A 137 23.06 21.33 20.43
C ILE A 137 24.53 20.92 20.42
N ASN A 138 24.87 19.75 20.96
CA ASN A 138 26.25 19.38 21.23
C ASN A 138 26.61 17.97 20.73
N ASN A 139 27.85 17.55 20.96
CA ASN A 139 28.35 16.26 20.49
C ASN A 139 27.82 15.05 21.29
N ASN A 140 27.23 15.26 22.47
CA ASN A 140 26.60 14.23 23.28
C ASN A 140 25.17 13.90 22.81
N ASP A 141 24.54 14.80 22.05
CA ASP A 141 23.26 14.57 21.38
C ASP A 141 23.47 13.66 20.18
N GLN A 142 23.05 12.41 20.28
CA GLN A 142 23.46 11.37 19.35
C GLN A 142 22.30 10.46 18.92
N LEU A 143 22.27 10.14 17.64
CA LEU A 143 21.57 8.97 17.11
C LEU A 143 22.59 7.99 16.56
N SER A 144 22.49 6.73 16.96
CA SER A 144 23.21 5.62 16.31
C SER A 144 22.24 4.50 15.95
N ILE A 145 22.44 3.88 14.78
CA ILE A 145 21.68 2.73 14.32
C ILE A 145 22.67 1.63 13.97
N GLY A 146 22.51 0.44 14.53
CA GLY A 146 23.45 -0.67 14.31
C GLY A 146 24.85 -0.39 14.88
N GLY A 147 24.95 0.45 15.91
CA GLY A 147 26.24 0.95 16.42
C GLY A 147 26.93 1.99 15.52
N VAL A 148 26.35 2.32 14.37
CA VAL A 148 26.86 3.35 13.45
C VAL A 148 26.27 4.70 13.83
N MET A 149 27.13 5.70 14.04
CA MET A 149 26.71 7.08 14.29
C MET A 149 26.00 7.66 13.07
N LYS A 150 24.76 8.14 13.25
CA LYS A 150 23.93 8.74 12.20
C LYS A 150 23.75 10.25 12.37
N PHE A 151 23.65 10.72 13.61
CA PHE A 151 23.43 12.13 13.95
C PHE A 151 24.33 12.56 15.11
N LYS A 152 24.76 13.83 15.08
CA LYS A 152 25.30 14.55 16.25
C LYS A 152 24.68 15.95 16.28
N GLY A 153 24.22 16.39 17.46
CA GLY A 153 23.59 17.71 17.62
C GLY A 153 24.46 18.88 17.17
N ALA A 154 25.77 18.81 17.41
CA ALA A 154 26.73 19.81 16.95
C ALA A 154 26.79 19.97 15.41
N GLY A 155 26.27 19.01 14.64
CA GLY A 155 26.20 19.06 13.18
C GLY A 155 25.00 19.86 12.64
N GLY A 156 24.13 20.38 13.51
CA GLY A 156 22.90 21.06 13.13
C GLY A 156 21.69 20.13 13.05
N ALA A 157 20.48 20.71 13.03
CA ALA A 157 19.24 19.95 13.00
C ALA A 157 19.04 19.24 11.66
N GLN A 158 18.54 18.01 11.71
CA GLN A 158 18.09 17.27 10.54
C GLN A 158 16.62 17.61 10.27
N THR A 159 16.35 18.13 9.07
CA THR A 159 15.03 18.59 8.62
C THR A 159 14.73 18.08 7.22
N GLY A 160 13.46 18.20 6.81
CA GLY A 160 13.00 17.73 5.51
C GLY A 160 12.84 16.21 5.45
N TYR A 161 12.20 15.73 4.38
CA TYR A 161 11.89 14.31 4.27
C TYR A 161 13.17 13.48 4.09
N SER A 162 13.48 12.67 5.09
CA SER A 162 14.69 11.85 5.09
C SER A 162 14.51 10.62 5.96
N PHE A 163 15.34 9.61 5.76
CA PHE A 163 15.35 8.44 6.63
C PHE A 163 16.78 8.01 6.96
N SER A 164 16.92 7.27 8.05
CA SER A 164 18.15 6.64 8.51
C SER A 164 17.85 5.22 8.96
N ASP A 165 18.66 4.26 8.51
CA ASP A 165 18.60 2.84 8.89
C ASP A 165 20.01 2.22 8.80
N ASN A 166 20.11 0.88 8.91
CA ASN A 166 21.40 0.19 8.84
C ASN A 166 22.12 0.31 7.48
N THR A 167 21.41 0.69 6.40
CA THR A 167 21.95 0.82 5.04
C THR A 167 22.43 2.23 4.71
N THR A 168 21.98 3.24 5.48
CA THR A 168 22.38 4.63 5.24
C THR A 168 23.82 4.89 5.69
N GLY A 169 24.39 6.04 5.29
CA GLY A 169 25.76 6.43 5.62
C GLY A 169 26.03 6.65 7.11
N THR A 170 27.22 7.14 7.41
CA THR A 170 27.63 7.56 8.76
C THR A 170 27.54 9.08 8.89
N TYR A 171 27.44 9.60 10.11
CA TYR A 171 27.54 11.04 10.38
C TYR A 171 28.76 11.66 9.65
N PRO A 172 28.61 12.81 8.98
CA PRO A 172 27.41 13.67 8.91
C PRO A 172 26.34 13.23 7.88
N ASN A 173 26.63 12.25 7.03
CA ASN A 173 25.74 11.76 5.98
C ASN A 173 24.89 10.55 6.44
N GLY A 174 24.43 10.56 7.70
CA GLY A 174 23.68 9.46 8.29
C GLY A 174 22.25 9.31 7.78
N PHE A 175 21.75 10.33 7.09
CA PHE A 175 20.39 10.39 6.55
C PHE A 175 20.43 10.44 5.04
N VAL A 176 19.54 9.68 4.41
CA VAL A 176 19.25 9.79 2.97
C VAL A 176 18.05 10.69 2.81
N ILE A 177 18.27 11.85 2.19
CA ILE A 177 17.18 12.72 1.76
C ILE A 177 16.46 12.00 0.63
N THR A 178 15.17 11.80 0.80
CA THR A 178 14.32 11.30 -0.27
C THR A 178 13.23 12.32 -0.47
N THR A 179 12.81 12.55 -1.71
CA THR A 179 11.44 13.02 -1.88
C THR A 179 10.58 11.87 -1.37
N PRO A 180 9.60 12.08 -0.47
CA PRO A 180 8.61 11.05 -0.25
C PRO A 180 8.16 10.70 -1.65
N GLY A 181 8.29 9.43 -2.04
CA GLY A 181 7.45 8.94 -3.11
C GLY A 181 6.06 9.33 -2.64
N THR A 182 5.50 10.37 -3.25
CA THR A 182 4.11 10.69 -3.10
C THR A 182 3.46 9.45 -3.64
N LEU A 183 3.20 8.47 -2.76
CA LEU A 183 2.12 7.55 -3.02
C LEU A 183 0.94 8.50 -2.96
N PRO A 184 0.34 8.80 -4.12
CA PRO A 184 -0.87 9.57 -4.15
C PRO A 184 -1.78 8.98 -3.09
N VAL A 185 -2.60 9.81 -2.48
CA VAL A 185 -3.92 9.29 -2.12
C VAL A 185 -4.42 8.55 -3.35
N SER A 186 -4.58 7.24 -3.22
CA SER A 186 -5.16 6.49 -4.31
C SER A 186 -6.63 6.87 -4.29
N PHE A 187 -7.02 7.79 -5.17
CA PHE A 187 -8.42 7.99 -5.51
C PHE A 187 -8.98 6.61 -5.80
N GLN A 188 -9.78 6.11 -4.86
CA GLN A 188 -10.42 4.82 -5.02
C GLN A 188 -11.50 4.94 -6.10
N ALA A 189 -12.15 6.10 -6.15
CA ALA A 189 -13.15 6.42 -7.13
C ALA A 189 -13.22 7.93 -7.38
N PHE A 190 -13.53 8.30 -8.61
CA PHE A 190 -13.98 9.65 -8.97
C PHE A 190 -14.99 9.52 -10.11
N TYR A 191 -16.17 10.11 -9.93
CA TYR A 191 -17.31 10.05 -10.83
C TYR A 191 -17.88 11.44 -11.06
N VAL A 192 -18.44 11.63 -12.25
CA VAL A 192 -19.21 12.84 -12.59
C VAL A 192 -20.48 12.40 -13.28
N THR A 193 -21.61 12.83 -12.74
CA THR A 193 -22.96 12.51 -13.18
C THR A 193 -23.68 13.79 -13.61
N ARG A 194 -24.53 13.69 -14.63
CA ARG A 194 -25.47 14.77 -14.98
C ARG A 194 -26.74 14.63 -14.13
N GLN A 195 -27.22 15.73 -13.55
CA GLN A 195 -28.49 15.82 -12.83
C GLN A 195 -29.27 17.06 -13.27
N GLY A 196 -30.08 16.90 -14.32
CA GLY A 196 -30.80 18.02 -14.93
C GLY A 196 -29.83 19.05 -15.53
N ALA A 197 -29.86 20.29 -15.03
CA ALA A 197 -28.93 21.35 -15.41
C ALA A 197 -27.61 21.34 -14.63
N ASN A 198 -27.45 20.43 -13.66
CA ASN A 198 -26.30 20.37 -12.76
C ASN A 198 -25.41 19.17 -13.09
N ASN A 199 -24.13 19.26 -12.73
CA ASN A 199 -23.20 18.14 -12.75
C ASN A 199 -22.81 17.80 -11.30
N GLN A 200 -23.07 16.57 -10.87
CA GLN A 200 -22.67 16.09 -9.55
C GLN A 200 -21.35 15.33 -9.68
N LEU A 201 -20.37 15.74 -8.89
CA LEU A 201 -19.07 15.11 -8.73
C LEU A 201 -19.07 14.32 -7.43
N ALA A 202 -18.54 13.11 -7.45
CA ALA A 202 -18.38 12.28 -6.25
C ALA A 202 -17.03 11.55 -6.31
N TRP A 203 -16.28 11.57 -5.21
CA TRP A 203 -15.02 10.82 -5.13
C TRP A 203 -14.83 10.17 -3.77
N SER A 204 -13.97 9.16 -3.74
CA SER A 204 -13.53 8.54 -2.50
C SER A 204 -12.03 8.26 -2.53
N THR A 205 -11.46 8.24 -1.33
CA THR A 205 -10.03 8.05 -1.09
C THR A 205 -9.89 6.86 -0.17
N SER A 206 -8.95 5.96 -0.44
CA SER A 206 -8.72 4.78 0.41
C SER A 206 -7.96 5.12 1.69
N ARG A 207 -7.09 6.14 1.60
CA ARG A 207 -6.24 6.66 2.66
C ARG A 207 -5.86 8.10 2.31
N GLU A 208 -5.72 8.95 3.32
CA GLU A 208 -5.22 10.31 3.22
C GLU A 208 -4.00 10.47 4.13
N LEU A 209 -2.98 11.17 3.65
CA LEU A 209 -1.78 11.48 4.41
C LEU A 209 -1.51 12.98 4.28
N ASN A 210 -1.63 13.71 5.39
CA ASN A 210 -1.41 15.16 5.44
C ASN A 210 -2.21 15.95 4.39
N ASN A 211 -3.41 15.49 4.02
CA ASN A 211 -4.25 16.15 3.04
C ASN A 211 -4.87 17.43 3.63
N SER A 212 -4.64 18.57 2.99
CA SER A 212 -5.23 19.84 3.41
C SER A 212 -6.63 20.02 2.81
N TYR A 213 -6.74 19.98 1.48
CA TYR A 213 -8.01 20.16 0.77
C TYR A 213 -7.97 19.60 -0.65
N TYR A 214 -9.16 19.43 -1.22
CA TYR A 214 -9.37 19.11 -2.62
C TYR A 214 -9.85 20.34 -3.37
N THR A 215 -9.14 20.72 -4.42
CA THR A 215 -9.59 21.69 -5.41
C THR A 215 -10.29 20.97 -6.55
N ILE A 216 -11.52 21.40 -6.85
CA ILE A 216 -12.29 20.92 -7.98
C ILE A 216 -11.98 21.81 -9.16
N GLU A 217 -11.47 21.22 -10.22
CA GLU A 217 -11.11 21.94 -11.43
C GLU A 217 -11.99 21.48 -12.60
N LYS A 218 -12.46 22.47 -13.35
CA LYS A 218 -13.29 22.30 -14.54
C LYS A 218 -12.58 22.87 -15.76
N SER A 219 -12.78 22.24 -16.90
CA SER A 219 -12.28 22.69 -18.19
C SER A 219 -13.31 22.41 -19.28
N THR A 220 -13.30 23.21 -20.35
CA THR A 220 -14.10 22.97 -21.57
C THR A 220 -13.25 22.45 -22.73
N ASP A 221 -11.92 22.46 -22.61
CA ASP A 221 -10.95 22.09 -23.64
C ASP A 221 -9.93 21.02 -23.18
N ALA A 222 -10.02 20.57 -21.93
CA ALA A 222 -9.09 19.69 -21.22
C ALA A 222 -7.65 20.21 -21.08
N ARG A 223 -7.40 21.49 -21.40
CA ARG A 223 -6.08 22.15 -21.37
C ARG A 223 -6.05 23.26 -20.34
N SER A 224 -7.08 24.10 -20.36
CA SER A 224 -7.26 25.25 -19.50
C SER A 224 -8.18 24.87 -18.35
N TRP A 225 -7.65 24.85 -17.12
CA TRP A 225 -8.37 24.39 -15.94
C TRP A 225 -8.71 25.57 -15.03
N LYS A 226 -10.00 25.70 -14.70
CA LYS A 226 -10.52 26.68 -13.76
C LYS A 226 -10.90 26.00 -12.46
N GLN A 227 -10.42 26.51 -11.34
CA GLN A 227 -10.91 26.13 -10.03
C GLN A 227 -12.37 26.60 -9.86
N ILE A 228 -13.25 25.68 -9.46
CA ILE A 228 -14.67 25.96 -9.21
C ILE A 228 -15.08 25.76 -7.74
N ALA A 229 -14.30 25.01 -6.96
CA ALA A 229 -14.51 24.86 -5.52
C ALA A 229 -13.27 24.32 -4.80
N ASN A 230 -13.24 24.50 -3.48
CA ASN A 230 -12.33 23.82 -2.55
C ASN A 230 -13.17 23.08 -1.50
N ILE A 231 -12.81 21.83 -1.21
CA ILE A 231 -13.45 20.97 -0.20
C ILE A 231 -12.38 20.52 0.77
N THR A 232 -12.58 20.79 2.06
CA THR A 232 -11.62 20.45 3.12
C THR A 232 -11.35 18.94 3.15
N GLY A 233 -10.07 18.56 3.24
CA GLY A 233 -9.61 17.18 3.38
C GLY A 233 -9.74 16.65 4.81
N ALA A 234 -9.47 15.36 5.02
CA ALA A 234 -9.49 14.76 6.36
C ALA A 234 -8.13 14.80 7.09
N GLY A 235 -7.11 15.48 6.54
CA GLY A 235 -5.76 15.45 7.10
C GLY A 235 -5.08 14.11 6.86
N THR A 236 -4.78 13.39 7.94
CA THR A 236 -4.25 12.03 7.89
C THR A 236 -5.35 11.06 8.32
N ALA A 237 -5.83 10.25 7.36
CA ALA A 237 -6.91 9.30 7.58
C ALA A 237 -6.53 7.93 7.00
N ASN A 238 -6.61 6.88 7.81
CA ASN A 238 -6.36 5.49 7.37
C ASN A 238 -7.65 4.74 6.98
N LEU A 239 -8.74 5.48 6.74
CA LEU A 239 -10.06 4.95 6.41
C LEU A 239 -10.57 5.56 5.09
N VAL A 240 -11.56 4.91 4.49
CA VAL A 240 -12.19 5.41 3.27
C VAL A 240 -13.00 6.66 3.54
N ASN A 241 -12.65 7.77 2.90
CA ASN A 241 -13.44 9.00 2.94
C ASN A 241 -14.22 9.18 1.64
N LYS A 242 -15.40 9.81 1.74
CA LYS A 242 -16.30 10.07 0.61
C LYS A 242 -16.65 11.54 0.58
N TYR A 243 -16.61 12.11 -0.62
CA TYR A 243 -16.85 13.53 -0.86
C TYR A 243 -17.75 13.72 -2.07
N SER A 244 -18.44 14.85 -2.11
CA SER A 244 -19.25 15.24 -3.26
C SER A 244 -19.30 16.74 -3.44
N TYR A 245 -19.60 17.16 -4.67
CA TYR A 245 -19.80 18.55 -5.04
C TYR A 245 -20.76 18.65 -6.22
N THR A 246 -21.56 19.72 -6.26
CA THR A 246 -22.50 19.96 -7.36
C THR A 246 -22.13 21.24 -8.09
N ASP A 247 -21.71 21.11 -9.34
CA ASP A 247 -21.52 22.20 -10.30
C ASP A 247 -22.90 22.59 -10.87
N ARG A 248 -23.44 23.72 -10.40
CA ARG A 248 -24.80 24.16 -10.72
C ARG A 248 -24.85 24.91 -12.05
N ASN A 249 -25.94 24.73 -12.79
CA ASN A 249 -26.20 25.42 -14.07
C ASN A 249 -25.09 25.23 -15.12
N SER A 250 -24.50 24.03 -15.15
CA SER A 250 -23.42 23.71 -16.08
C SER A 250 -23.99 23.42 -17.47
N ASN A 251 -24.05 24.42 -18.35
CA ASN A 251 -24.62 24.25 -19.69
C ASN A 251 -23.58 24.01 -20.80
N ASP A 252 -22.33 23.73 -20.43
CA ASP A 252 -21.24 23.51 -21.39
C ASP A 252 -21.51 22.30 -22.28
N ALA A 253 -21.31 22.44 -23.61
CA ALA A 253 -21.47 21.33 -24.55
C ALA A 253 -20.58 20.12 -24.19
N VAL A 254 -19.38 20.38 -23.68
CA VAL A 254 -18.50 19.38 -23.07
C VAL A 254 -17.85 20.00 -21.84
N ALA A 255 -17.81 19.25 -20.74
CA ALA A 255 -17.14 19.63 -19.51
C ALA A 255 -16.19 18.51 -19.07
N TYR A 256 -14.97 18.90 -18.72
CA TYR A 256 -13.96 18.04 -18.14
C TYR A 256 -13.77 18.43 -16.67
N TYR A 257 -13.62 17.44 -15.81
CA TYR A 257 -13.40 17.63 -14.39
C TYR A 257 -12.21 16.81 -13.93
N ARG A 258 -11.44 17.38 -13.00
CA ARG A 258 -10.44 16.66 -12.22
C ARG A 258 -10.44 17.17 -10.79
N ILE A 259 -10.04 16.31 -9.88
CA ILE A 259 -9.80 16.68 -8.48
C ILE A 259 -8.30 16.89 -8.32
N ARG A 260 -7.91 18.04 -7.81
CA ARG A 260 -6.55 18.33 -7.37
C ARG A 260 -6.52 18.27 -5.85
N GLN A 261 -5.92 17.24 -5.31
CA GLN A 261 -5.59 17.21 -3.89
C GLN A 261 -4.41 18.14 -3.61
N VAL A 262 -4.46 18.83 -2.47
CA VAL A 262 -3.36 19.65 -1.96
C VAL A 262 -3.06 19.22 -0.53
N ASP A 263 -1.83 18.80 -0.30
CA ASP A 263 -1.33 18.41 1.02
C ASP A 263 -0.94 19.63 1.85
N MET A 264 -0.76 19.47 3.16
CA MET A 264 -0.39 20.54 4.10
C MET A 264 0.97 21.20 3.78
N ASN A 265 1.82 20.52 3.03
CA ASN A 265 3.11 21.03 2.52
C ASN A 265 2.97 21.75 1.15
N GLY A 266 1.76 21.87 0.60
CA GLY A 266 1.49 22.45 -0.72
C GLY A 266 1.69 21.52 -1.92
N ALA A 267 2.14 20.28 -1.72
CA ALA A 267 2.24 19.29 -2.78
C ALA A 267 0.86 18.97 -3.34
N ALA A 268 0.78 18.76 -4.66
CA ALA A 268 -0.49 18.52 -5.33
C ALA A 268 -0.49 17.22 -6.14
N THR A 269 -1.59 16.49 -6.04
CA THR A 269 -1.83 15.28 -6.83
C THR A 269 -3.19 15.34 -7.51
N TYR A 270 -3.29 14.82 -8.73
CA TYR A 270 -4.52 14.91 -9.53
C TYR A 270 -5.20 13.55 -9.66
N SER A 271 -6.53 13.56 -9.67
CA SER A 271 -7.34 12.42 -10.10
C SER A 271 -7.20 12.19 -11.62
N SER A 272 -7.71 11.07 -12.10
CA SER A 272 -8.05 10.94 -13.52
C SER A 272 -9.06 12.00 -13.94
N VAL A 273 -8.98 12.43 -15.21
CA VAL A 273 -9.96 13.36 -15.80
C VAL A 273 -11.26 12.62 -16.12
N ARG A 274 -12.40 13.24 -15.79
CA ARG A 274 -13.74 12.79 -16.16
C ARG A 274 -14.38 13.77 -17.12
N THR A 275 -15.10 13.26 -18.11
CA THR A 275 -15.71 14.08 -19.17
C THR A 275 -17.21 13.89 -19.16
N LEU A 276 -17.96 14.98 -19.32
CA LEU A 276 -19.39 14.98 -19.60
C LEU A 276 -19.63 15.71 -20.92
N ARG A 277 -20.46 15.15 -21.79
CA ARG A 277 -20.94 15.80 -23.01
C ARG A 277 -22.43 16.08 -22.86
N ASN A 278 -22.84 17.33 -23.03
CA ASN A 278 -24.22 17.75 -23.12
C ASN A 278 -24.72 17.48 -24.56
N ASN A 279 -25.96 16.99 -24.66
CA ASN A 279 -26.73 16.71 -25.89
C ASN A 279 -26.62 15.32 -26.52
N GLU A 280 -25.93 14.36 -25.89
CA GLU A 280 -25.89 12.98 -26.40
C GLU A 280 -26.37 12.01 -25.32
N THR A 281 -27.66 11.69 -25.26
CA THR A 281 -28.15 10.69 -24.29
C THR A 281 -27.52 9.34 -24.56
N GLY A 282 -26.87 8.75 -23.55
CA GLY A 282 -26.30 7.40 -23.65
C GLY A 282 -24.85 7.33 -24.13
N THR A 283 -24.15 8.45 -24.18
CA THR A 283 -22.71 8.50 -24.50
C THR A 283 -21.88 7.96 -23.35
N VAL A 284 -20.85 7.17 -23.67
CA VAL A 284 -19.88 6.70 -22.68
C VAL A 284 -19.00 7.88 -22.24
N THR A 285 -19.08 8.21 -20.95
CA THR A 285 -18.27 9.25 -20.33
C THR A 285 -16.90 8.73 -19.94
N ASN A 286 -16.83 7.44 -19.55
CA ASN A 286 -15.58 6.83 -19.20
C ASN A 286 -15.58 5.32 -19.32
N ILE A 287 -14.37 4.79 -19.58
CA ILE A 287 -14.05 3.38 -19.50
C ILE A 287 -12.71 3.30 -18.77
N TYR A 288 -12.68 2.55 -17.68
CA TYR A 288 -11.47 2.31 -16.87
C TYR A 288 -11.50 0.92 -16.25
N THR A 289 -10.33 0.45 -15.84
CA THR A 289 -10.12 -0.87 -15.27
C THR A 289 -9.86 -0.78 -13.77
N SER A 290 -10.24 -1.84 -13.05
CA SER A 290 -9.92 -2.02 -11.62
C SER A 290 -8.85 -3.10 -11.43
N LEU A 291 -8.25 -3.15 -10.23
CA LEU A 291 -7.23 -4.15 -9.86
C LEU A 291 -7.74 -5.60 -9.96
N ASN A 292 -9.05 -5.79 -9.85
CA ASN A 292 -9.75 -7.07 -9.88
C ASN A 292 -10.19 -7.48 -11.29
N LYS A 293 -9.52 -6.95 -12.33
CA LYS A 293 -9.80 -7.22 -13.75
C LYS A 293 -11.26 -6.98 -14.13
N THR A 294 -11.89 -5.96 -13.56
CA THR A 294 -13.19 -5.48 -14.05
C THR A 294 -13.00 -4.27 -14.93
N VAL A 295 -13.82 -4.16 -15.96
CA VAL A 295 -13.93 -2.97 -16.79
C VAL A 295 -15.22 -2.27 -16.40
N THR A 296 -15.10 -1.01 -15.97
CA THR A 296 -16.25 -0.18 -15.64
C THR A 296 -16.49 0.83 -16.75
N ILE A 297 -17.75 0.91 -17.20
CA ILE A 297 -18.25 1.80 -18.22
C ILE A 297 -19.25 2.75 -17.56
N ASP A 298 -18.95 4.05 -17.55
CA ASP A 298 -19.85 5.09 -17.04
C ASP A 298 -20.53 5.80 -18.23
N PHE A 299 -21.85 5.90 -18.21
CA PHE A 299 -22.66 6.64 -19.19
C PHE A 299 -23.04 8.02 -18.65
N ASN A 300 -23.29 9.00 -19.51
CA ASN A 300 -23.73 10.33 -19.06
C ASN A 300 -25.20 10.36 -18.60
N SER A 301 -26.00 9.38 -19.03
CA SER A 301 -27.39 9.15 -18.63
C SER A 301 -27.74 7.68 -18.83
N ASP A 302 -28.90 7.24 -18.33
CA ASP A 302 -29.41 5.91 -18.64
C ASP A 302 -29.60 5.74 -20.15
N VAL A 303 -29.08 4.65 -20.70
CA VAL A 303 -29.31 4.21 -22.08
C VAL A 303 -30.54 3.32 -22.08
N LYS A 304 -31.62 3.77 -22.72
CA LYS A 304 -32.88 3.03 -22.81
C LYS A 304 -32.93 1.99 -23.94
N ASP A 305 -31.87 1.93 -24.75
CA ASP A 305 -31.73 1.01 -25.87
C ASP A 305 -30.77 -0.14 -25.52
N ASN A 306 -30.80 -1.19 -26.34
CA ASN A 306 -29.89 -2.33 -26.18
C ASN A 306 -28.44 -1.88 -26.35
N VAL A 307 -27.61 -2.11 -25.33
CA VAL A 307 -26.17 -1.81 -25.36
C VAL A 307 -25.38 -3.10 -25.42
N THR A 308 -24.45 -3.18 -26.37
CA THR A 308 -23.45 -4.23 -26.47
C THR A 308 -22.10 -3.70 -25.99
N ILE A 309 -21.46 -4.41 -25.07
CA ILE A 309 -20.09 -4.15 -24.63
C ILE A 309 -19.21 -5.31 -25.08
N GLN A 310 -18.09 -4.99 -25.73
CA GLN A 310 -17.09 -5.94 -26.20
C GLN A 310 -15.72 -5.58 -25.66
N LEU A 311 -15.00 -6.56 -25.13
CA LEU A 311 -13.57 -6.46 -24.84
C LEU A 311 -12.79 -7.18 -25.93
N ILE A 312 -11.93 -6.47 -26.65
CA ILE A 312 -11.27 -6.92 -27.87
C ILE A 312 -9.76 -6.87 -27.66
N ASN A 313 -9.04 -7.96 -27.97
CA ASN A 313 -7.57 -7.97 -27.90
C ASN A 313 -6.94 -7.30 -29.14
N MET A 314 -5.61 -7.14 -29.14
CA MET A 314 -4.89 -6.51 -30.26
C MET A 314 -4.96 -7.30 -31.58
N SER A 315 -5.31 -8.58 -31.53
CA SER A 315 -5.53 -9.42 -32.71
C SER A 315 -6.97 -9.33 -33.24
N GLY A 316 -7.82 -8.47 -32.65
CA GLY A 316 -9.22 -8.29 -33.05
C GLY A 316 -10.19 -9.34 -32.48
N GLN A 317 -9.72 -10.26 -31.63
CA GLN A 317 -10.58 -11.28 -31.03
C GLN A 317 -11.39 -10.68 -29.88
N VAL A 318 -12.70 -10.96 -29.87
CA VAL A 318 -13.60 -10.58 -28.78
C VAL A 318 -13.44 -11.57 -27.63
N ILE A 319 -12.87 -11.11 -26.51
CA ILE A 319 -12.65 -11.90 -25.30
C ILE A 319 -13.90 -11.92 -24.41
N VAL A 320 -14.59 -10.79 -24.30
CA VAL A 320 -15.83 -10.64 -23.54
C VAL A 320 -16.85 -9.96 -24.41
N ARG A 321 -18.09 -10.47 -24.42
CA ARG A 321 -19.26 -9.82 -25.01
C ARG A 321 -20.41 -9.88 -24.03
N LYS A 322 -21.00 -8.72 -23.74
CA LYS A 322 -22.19 -8.59 -22.89
C LYS A 322 -23.21 -7.70 -23.59
N GLU A 323 -24.47 -8.09 -23.50
CA GLU A 323 -25.60 -7.33 -24.01
C GLU A 323 -26.51 -6.96 -22.84
N PHE A 324 -26.97 -5.72 -22.83
CA PHE A 324 -27.85 -5.17 -21.81
C PHE A 324 -29.06 -4.58 -22.51
N SER A 325 -30.27 -4.91 -22.06
CA SER A 325 -31.51 -4.37 -22.62
C SER A 325 -31.70 -2.87 -22.34
N GLN A 326 -31.04 -2.40 -21.29
CA GLN A 326 -30.88 -1.01 -20.90
C GLN A 326 -29.55 -0.91 -20.14
N ALA A 327 -28.83 0.19 -20.31
CA ALA A 327 -27.69 0.50 -19.46
C ALA A 327 -28.12 1.56 -18.45
N SER A 328 -28.06 1.25 -17.17
CA SER A 328 -28.07 2.30 -16.16
C SER A 328 -26.76 3.11 -16.25
N TYR A 329 -26.68 4.22 -15.52
CA TYR A 329 -25.49 5.09 -15.42
C TYR A 329 -24.13 4.35 -15.39
N ARG A 330 -24.05 3.13 -14.81
CA ARG A 330 -22.81 2.34 -14.73
C ARG A 330 -23.04 0.89 -15.10
N LEU A 331 -22.18 0.37 -15.98
CA LEU A 331 -22.04 -1.05 -16.24
C LEU A 331 -20.64 -1.53 -15.83
N ILE A 332 -20.60 -2.73 -15.26
CA ILE A 332 -19.35 -3.42 -14.88
C ILE A 332 -19.35 -4.76 -15.61
N ILE A 333 -18.25 -5.04 -16.31
CA ILE A 333 -18.04 -6.35 -16.92
C ILE A 333 -16.76 -6.99 -16.35
N ASP A 334 -16.83 -8.29 -16.07
CA ASP A 334 -15.68 -9.07 -15.63
C ASP A 334 -14.79 -9.43 -16.81
N ALA A 335 -13.49 -9.21 -16.66
CA ALA A 335 -12.46 -9.59 -17.62
C ALA A 335 -11.49 -10.63 -17.02
N ILE A 336 -11.97 -11.48 -16.11
CA ILE A 336 -11.16 -12.50 -15.40
C ILE A 336 -10.42 -13.43 -16.38
N GLY A 337 -11.04 -13.75 -17.52
CA GLY A 337 -10.44 -14.58 -18.58
C GLY A 337 -9.46 -13.84 -19.50
N ALA A 338 -9.29 -12.54 -19.36
CA ALA A 338 -8.32 -11.77 -20.13
C ALA A 338 -6.91 -11.90 -19.51
N GLY A 339 -5.93 -12.26 -20.35
CA GLY A 339 -4.51 -12.15 -20.00
C GLY A 339 -4.10 -10.70 -19.76
N SER A 340 -2.90 -10.48 -19.23
CA SER A 340 -2.36 -9.12 -19.12
C SER A 340 -2.01 -8.58 -20.50
N GLY A 341 -2.38 -7.34 -20.78
CA GLY A 341 -2.13 -6.74 -22.08
C GLY A 341 -3.00 -5.54 -22.43
N VAL A 342 -2.88 -5.11 -23.68
CA VAL A 342 -3.66 -3.99 -24.23
C VAL A 342 -4.93 -4.52 -24.87
N TYR A 343 -6.04 -3.88 -24.54
CA TYR A 343 -7.37 -4.22 -25.05
C TYR A 343 -8.10 -2.96 -25.54
N ALA A 344 -9.04 -3.16 -26.45
CA ALA A 344 -10.04 -2.17 -26.82
C ALA A 344 -11.39 -2.56 -26.22
N VAL A 345 -12.02 -1.66 -25.49
CA VAL A 345 -13.41 -1.79 -25.07
C VAL A 345 -14.25 -1.05 -26.09
N ARG A 346 -15.12 -1.78 -26.77
CA ARG A 346 -16.12 -1.23 -27.66
C ARG A 346 -17.48 -1.27 -26.98
N VAL A 347 -18.15 -0.13 -26.97
CA VAL A 347 -19.54 0.01 -26.54
C VAL A 347 -20.33 0.42 -27.77
N SER A 348 -21.50 -0.19 -27.99
CA SER A 348 -22.36 0.15 -29.13
C SER A 348 -23.82 -0.08 -28.80
N ASP A 349 -24.71 0.66 -29.46
CA ASP A 349 -26.15 0.44 -29.39
C ASP A 349 -26.70 -0.26 -30.65
N SER A 350 -28.01 -0.50 -30.66
CA SER A 350 -28.73 -1.05 -31.82
C SER A 350 -29.04 -0.03 -32.91
N LYS A 351 -28.79 1.27 -32.67
CA LYS A 351 -29.12 2.39 -33.57
C LYS A 351 -27.90 2.89 -34.36
N GLY A 352 -26.73 2.28 -34.15
CA GLY A 352 -25.50 2.53 -34.89
C GLY A 352 -24.48 3.39 -34.16
N TRP A 353 -24.76 3.85 -32.94
CA TRP A 353 -23.76 4.50 -32.10
C TRP A 353 -22.73 3.47 -31.63
N SER A 354 -21.46 3.85 -31.66
CA SER A 354 -20.38 3.05 -31.10
C SER A 354 -19.22 3.91 -30.63
N GLU A 355 -18.69 3.58 -29.47
CA GLU A 355 -17.45 4.13 -28.93
C GLU A 355 -16.42 3.04 -28.68
N VAL A 356 -15.15 3.40 -28.86
CA VAL A 356 -14.02 2.49 -28.62
C VAL A 356 -13.00 3.19 -27.75
N LYS A 357 -12.57 2.55 -26.65
CA LYS A 357 -11.51 3.05 -25.78
C LYS A 357 -10.47 1.98 -25.51
N ARG A 358 -9.20 2.35 -25.63
CA ARG A 358 -8.07 1.49 -25.28
C ARG A 358 -7.89 1.45 -23.77
N ILE A 359 -7.68 0.26 -23.22
CA ILE A 359 -7.40 0.00 -21.81
C ILE A 359 -6.23 -0.98 -21.65
N MET A 360 -5.70 -1.09 -20.43
CA MET A 360 -4.72 -2.08 -20.03
C MET A 360 -5.29 -2.91 -18.88
N LEU A 361 -5.13 -4.23 -18.98
CA LEU A 361 -5.55 -5.23 -17.99
C LEU A 361 -4.36 -6.01 -17.44
#